data_AF-A0A1S3DU04-F1
#
_entry.id   AF-A0A1S3DU04-F1
#
_cell.length_a   1.000
_cell.length_b   1.000
_cell.length_c   1.000
_cell.angle_alpha   90.00
_cell.angle_beta   90.00
_cell.angle_gamma   90.00
#
_symmetry.space_group_name_H-M   'P 1'
#
loop_
_entity.id
_entity.type
_entity.pdbx_description
1 polymer ?
#
loop_
_entity_poly.entity_id
_entity_poly.type
_entity_poly.pdbx_seq_one_letter_code
_entity_poly.pdbx_strand_id
1 'polypeptide(L)'
;MFINGAGDCLPMGSHSRDDEQALYLLLQCGYNTEEALRRASMQSVPNPDTTSMWSEEECKNFESGLRMYGKNFYQIHQNKVKTRNVGEIVQFYYLWKKTERHDVFANKARLEKKKYSLHPGITDYMDRFLDEQEGSINPPASPNVYLMSE
;
A
#
# COMPACT_ATOMS: atom_id res chain seq x y z
N MET A 1 -24.66 -14.06 -15.78
CA MET A 1 -24.51 -13.29 -17.03
C MET A 1 -23.75 -12.03 -16.68
N PHE A 2 -22.73 -11.75 -17.49
CA PHE A 2 -21.57 -10.87 -17.29
C PHE A 2 -21.89 -9.43 -16.84
N ILE A 3 -21.03 -8.83 -16.00
CA ILE A 3 -20.02 -7.86 -16.49
C ILE A 3 -18.87 -7.67 -15.48
N ASN A 4 -17.69 -8.04 -15.98
CA ASN A 4 -16.37 -7.41 -15.78
C ASN A 4 -15.73 -7.43 -14.38
N GLY A 5 -14.66 -8.22 -14.28
CA GLY A 5 -13.56 -7.96 -13.37
C GLY A 5 -13.01 -6.57 -13.66
N ALA A 6 -13.41 -5.60 -12.84
CA ALA A 6 -12.68 -4.37 -12.69
C ALA A 6 -11.39 -4.75 -11.95
N GLY A 7 -10.28 -4.85 -12.66
CA GLY A 7 -8.99 -4.77 -12.02
C GLY A 7 -8.98 -3.52 -11.15
N ASP A 8 -8.72 -3.65 -9.84
CA ASP A 8 -8.77 -2.52 -8.92
C ASP A 8 -7.63 -1.53 -9.26
N CYS A 9 -7.73 -0.75 -10.33
CA CYS A 9 -7.03 0.51 -10.39
C CYS A 9 -7.43 1.26 -9.11
N LEU A 10 -6.43 1.80 -8.39
CA LEU A 10 -6.60 2.40 -7.06
C LEU A 10 -7.94 3.14 -7.00
N PRO A 11 -8.77 2.93 -5.97
CA PRO A 11 -10.02 3.66 -5.87
C PRO A 11 -9.69 5.15 -6.00
N MET A 12 -10.35 5.81 -6.96
CA MET A 12 -10.48 7.28 -7.03
C MET A 12 -11.29 7.79 -5.82
N GLY A 13 -11.12 7.15 -4.66
CA GLY A 13 -11.90 7.32 -3.46
C GLY A 13 -11.45 8.59 -2.80
N SER A 14 -12.28 9.63 -2.95
CA SER A 14 -12.41 10.81 -2.09
C SER A 14 -11.16 11.17 -1.29
N HIS A 15 -10.02 11.28 -1.96
CA HIS A 15 -8.99 12.15 -1.48
C HIS A 15 -9.60 13.52 -1.72
N SER A 16 -10.01 14.21 -0.67
CA SER A 16 -10.13 15.67 -0.70
C SER A 16 -8.76 16.17 -1.12
N ARG A 17 -8.51 16.11 -2.42
CA ARG A 17 -7.21 16.27 -3.03
C ARG A 17 -6.96 17.76 -2.95
N ASP A 18 -5.82 18.16 -2.40
CA ASP A 18 -5.39 19.54 -2.50
C ASP A 18 -5.31 19.84 -4.00
N ASP A 19 -6.31 20.55 -4.52
CA ASP A 19 -6.37 20.93 -5.93
C ASP A 19 -5.46 22.15 -6.10
N GLU A 20 -4.15 21.87 -6.09
CA GLU A 20 -3.10 22.88 -6.25
C GLU A 20 -3.33 23.72 -7.52
N GLN A 21 -3.92 23.11 -8.56
CA GLN A 21 -4.26 23.79 -9.81
C GLN A 21 -5.42 24.76 -9.61
N ALA A 22 -6.47 24.38 -8.88
CA ALA A 22 -7.55 25.30 -8.50
C ALA A 22 -7.07 26.43 -7.60
N LEU A 23 -6.18 26.14 -6.63
CA LEU A 23 -5.58 27.16 -5.76
C LEU A 23 -4.72 28.14 -6.56
N TYR A 24 -3.89 27.64 -7.47
CA TYR A 24 -3.09 28.47 -8.38
C TYR A 24 -3.98 29.35 -9.27
N LEU A 25 -5.06 28.78 -9.83
CA LEU A 25 -5.99 29.54 -10.65
C LEU A 25 -6.71 30.64 -9.86
N LEU A 26 -7.12 30.35 -8.61
CA LEU A 26 -7.71 31.33 -7.72
C LEU A 26 -6.74 32.49 -7.44
N LEU A 27 -5.46 32.20 -7.20
CA LEU A 27 -4.41 33.21 -7.04
C LEU A 27 -4.26 34.07 -8.31
N GLN A 28 -4.23 33.44 -9.50
CA GLN A 28 -4.15 34.15 -10.79
C GLN A 28 -5.35 35.06 -11.06
N CYS A 29 -6.52 34.72 -10.50
CA CYS A 29 -7.73 35.53 -10.56
C CYS A 29 -7.82 36.58 -9.45
N GLY A 30 -6.76 36.78 -8.65
CA GLY A 30 -6.76 37.75 -7.55
C GLY A 30 -7.77 37.40 -6.46
N TYR A 31 -7.98 36.11 -6.21
CA TYR A 31 -8.97 35.58 -5.26
C TYR A 31 -10.44 35.85 -5.62
N ASN A 32 -10.73 36.26 -6.87
CA ASN A 32 -12.10 36.33 -7.37
C ASN A 32 -12.60 34.91 -7.72
N THR A 33 -13.52 34.39 -6.92
CA THR A 33 -14.06 33.04 -7.05
C THR A 33 -14.88 32.84 -8.33
N GLU A 34 -15.66 33.84 -8.76
CA GLU A 34 -16.48 33.73 -9.98
C GLU A 34 -15.61 33.66 -11.23
N GLU A 35 -14.61 34.53 -11.34
CA GLU A 35 -13.70 34.52 -12.49
C GLU A 35 -12.82 33.27 -12.50
N ALA A 36 -12.39 32.78 -11.32
CA ALA A 36 -11.65 31.53 -11.20
C ALA A 36 -12.49 30.33 -11.66
N LEU A 37 -13.76 30.23 -11.23
CA LEU A 37 -14.68 29.15 -11.64
C LEU A 37 -14.99 29.21 -13.14
N ARG A 38 -15.23 30.40 -13.68
CA ARG A 38 -15.44 30.60 -15.12
C ARG A 38 -14.23 30.10 -15.92
N ARG A 39 -13.01 30.46 -15.50
CA ARG A 39 -11.78 29.97 -16.14
C ARG A 39 -11.57 28.46 -15.97
N ALA A 40 -11.86 27.93 -14.79
CA ALA A 40 -11.76 26.50 -14.50
C ALA A 40 -12.70 25.67 -15.40
N SER A 41 -13.91 26.17 -15.67
CA SER A 41 -14.87 25.48 -16.54
C SER A 41 -14.48 25.50 -18.03
N MET A 42 -13.69 26.49 -18.47
CA MET A 42 -13.25 26.61 -19.87
C MET A 42 -11.92 25.89 -20.12
N GLN A 43 -11.07 25.80 -19.10
CA GLN A 43 -9.90 24.95 -19.14
C GLN A 43 -10.39 23.52 -18.92
N SER A 44 -10.42 22.68 -19.96
CA SER A 44 -10.38 21.23 -19.73
C SER A 44 -9.00 20.95 -19.14
N VAL A 45 -8.85 21.14 -17.82
CA VAL A 45 -7.60 20.91 -17.13
C VAL A 45 -7.25 19.46 -17.45
N PRO A 46 -6.11 19.18 -18.13
CA PRO A 46 -5.66 17.82 -18.32
C PRO A 46 -5.61 17.23 -16.93
N ASN A 47 -6.52 16.30 -16.67
CA ASN A 47 -6.69 15.78 -15.35
C ASN A 47 -5.31 15.24 -14.92
N PRO A 48 -4.70 15.71 -13.81
CA PRO A 48 -3.43 15.14 -13.34
C PRO A 48 -3.55 13.62 -13.10
N ASP A 49 -4.78 13.10 -13.12
CA ASP A 49 -5.11 11.68 -13.19
C ASP A 49 -4.49 10.90 -14.34
N THR A 50 -3.94 11.51 -15.40
CA THR A 50 -3.20 10.74 -16.42
C THR A 50 -1.97 10.03 -15.82
N THR A 51 -1.38 10.58 -14.75
CA THR A 51 -0.35 9.94 -13.93
C THR A 51 -0.92 8.97 -12.87
N SER A 52 -2.21 9.10 -12.56
CA SER A 52 -2.95 8.29 -11.59
C SER A 52 -3.60 7.04 -12.21
N MET A 53 -3.77 7.02 -13.54
CA MET A 53 -4.26 5.84 -14.27
C MET A 53 -3.16 4.79 -14.39
N TRP A 54 -2.90 4.08 -13.29
CA TRP A 54 -2.09 2.88 -13.25
C TRP A 54 -2.89 1.68 -13.73
N SER A 55 -2.42 0.96 -14.73
CA SER A 55 -3.11 -0.25 -15.17
C SER A 55 -3.04 -1.35 -14.11
N GLU A 56 -3.93 -2.33 -14.19
CA GLU A 56 -3.89 -3.50 -13.30
C GLU A 56 -2.55 -4.25 -13.43
N GLU A 57 -1.99 -4.30 -14.64
CA GLU A 57 -0.67 -4.88 -14.89
C GLU A 57 0.44 -4.08 -14.20
N GLU A 58 0.41 -2.75 -14.29
CA GLU A 58 1.37 -1.87 -13.61
C GLU A 58 1.30 -2.03 -12.08
N CYS A 59 0.09 -2.17 -11.52
CA CYS A 59 -0.12 -2.45 -10.09
C CYS A 59 0.51 -3.79 -9.68
N LYS A 60 0.25 -4.87 -10.44
CA LYS A 60 0.83 -6.20 -10.17
C LYS A 60 2.36 -6.19 -10.29
N ASN A 61 2.89 -5.51 -11.29
CA ASN A 61 4.32 -5.35 -11.49
C ASN A 61 4.98 -4.57 -10.35
N PHE A 62 4.32 -3.51 -9.86
CA PHE A 62 4.77 -2.77 -8.68
C PHE A 62 4.82 -3.66 -7.43
N GLU A 63 3.76 -4.42 -7.14
CA GLU A 63 3.71 -5.32 -5.97
C GLU A 63 4.74 -6.45 -6.04
N SER A 64 4.93 -7.04 -7.22
CA SER A 64 5.99 -8.02 -7.47
C SER A 64 7.37 -7.39 -7.25
N GLY A 65 7.59 -6.17 -7.75
CA GLY A 65 8.81 -5.41 -7.53
C GLY A 65 9.06 -5.12 -6.05
N LEU A 66 8.04 -4.69 -5.31
CA LEU A 66 8.14 -4.40 -3.88
C LEU A 66 8.48 -5.66 -3.06
N ARG A 67 7.98 -6.83 -3.47
CA ARG A 67 8.33 -8.12 -2.85
C ARG A 67 9.77 -8.55 -3.14
N MET A 68 10.26 -8.36 -4.37
CA MET A 68 11.59 -8.83 -4.79
C MET A 68 12.72 -7.88 -4.40
N TYR A 69 12.49 -6.57 -4.53
CA TYR A 69 13.52 -5.52 -4.40
C TYR A 69 13.30 -4.61 -3.18
N GLY A 70 12.23 -4.83 -2.40
CA GLY A 70 11.86 -3.95 -1.30
C GLY A 70 11.54 -2.54 -1.80
N LYS A 71 11.87 -1.51 -1.01
CA LYS A 71 11.61 -0.10 -1.37
C LYS A 71 12.67 0.50 -2.30
N ASN A 72 13.46 -0.32 -2.99
CA ASN A 72 14.38 0.18 -4.01
C ASN A 72 13.60 0.49 -5.31
N PHE A 73 13.01 1.69 -5.35
CA PHE A 73 12.17 2.12 -6.47
C PHE A 73 12.92 2.21 -7.81
N TYR A 74 14.23 2.40 -7.77
CA TYR A 74 15.06 2.38 -8.98
C TYR A 74 15.12 0.97 -9.59
N GLN A 75 15.29 -0.05 -8.76
CA GLN A 75 15.24 -1.44 -9.22
C GLN A 75 13.84 -1.86 -9.68
N ILE A 76 12.79 -1.39 -9.01
CA ILE A 76 11.39 -1.64 -9.43
C ILE A 76 11.13 -1.02 -10.81
N HIS A 77 11.54 0.22 -11.03
CA HIS A 77 11.46 0.89 -12.34
C HIS A 77 12.18 0.08 -13.41
N GLN A 78 13.47 -0.22 -13.19
CA GLN A 78 14.31 -0.89 -14.19
C GLN A 78 13.85 -2.30 -14.54
N ASN A 79 13.23 -3.04 -13.61
CA ASN A 79 12.95 -4.46 -13.80
C ASN A 79 11.47 -4.80 -13.96
N LYS A 80 10.54 -3.95 -13.50
CA LYS A 80 9.10 -4.28 -13.44
C LYS A 80 8.21 -3.21 -14.04
N VAL A 81 8.50 -1.92 -13.80
CA VAL A 81 7.64 -0.80 -14.21
C VAL A 81 8.45 0.20 -15.05
N LYS A 82 8.92 -0.25 -16.22
CA LYS A 82 9.77 0.55 -17.12
C LYS A 82 9.02 1.69 -17.81
N THR A 83 7.69 1.61 -17.85
CA THR A 83 6.79 2.59 -18.49
C THR A 83 6.57 3.83 -17.64
N ARG A 84 6.97 3.82 -16.37
CA ARG A 84 6.76 4.91 -15.40
C ARG A 84 8.07 5.40 -14.83
N ASN A 85 8.13 6.68 -14.52
CA ASN A 85 9.29 7.30 -13.91
C ASN A 85 9.41 6.93 -12.42
N VAL A 86 10.61 7.01 -11.85
CA VAL A 86 10.83 6.71 -10.42
C VAL A 86 9.98 7.61 -9.52
N GLY A 87 9.80 8.88 -9.88
CA GLY A 87 8.92 9.81 -9.17
C GLY A 87 7.46 9.35 -9.15
N GLU A 88 6.94 8.87 -10.27
CA GLU A 88 5.58 8.33 -10.39
C GLU A 88 5.42 7.06 -9.54
N ILE A 89 6.43 6.18 -9.52
CA ILE A 89 6.44 4.97 -8.70
C ILE A 89 6.43 5.31 -7.20
N VAL A 90 7.19 6.33 -6.79
CA VAL A 90 7.22 6.80 -5.39
C VAL A 90 5.87 7.42 -5.01
N GLN A 91 5.30 8.25 -5.89
CA GLN A 91 3.97 8.82 -5.68
C GLN A 91 2.91 7.72 -5.55
N PHE A 92 2.95 6.74 -6.45
CA PHE A 92 2.08 5.56 -6.40
C PHE A 92 2.24 4.77 -5.10
N TYR A 93 3.46 4.59 -4.59
CA TYR A 93 3.67 3.90 -3.31
C TYR A 93 2.90 4.54 -2.15
N TYR A 94 2.92 5.87 -2.04
CA TYR A 94 2.23 6.57 -0.97
C TYR A 94 0.70 6.51 -1.11
N LEU A 95 0.20 6.52 -2.35
CA LEU A 95 -1.22 6.35 -2.63
C LEU A 95 -1.67 4.90 -2.38
N TRP A 96 -0.91 3.92 -2.90
CA TRP A 96 -1.16 2.48 -2.78
C TRP A 96 -1.29 2.04 -1.31
N LYS A 97 -0.47 2.59 -0.41
CA LYS A 97 -0.58 2.32 1.04
C LYS A 97 -1.94 2.67 1.67
N LYS A 98 -2.73 3.54 1.05
CA LYS A 98 -4.06 3.92 1.54
C LYS A 98 -5.19 3.08 0.92
N THR A 99 -4.85 2.06 0.12
CA THR A 99 -5.84 1.24 -0.58
C THR A 99 -6.06 -0.11 0.09
N GLU A 100 -7.26 -0.67 -0.05
CA GLU A 100 -7.59 -2.03 0.43
C GLU A 100 -6.63 -3.08 -0.15
N ARG A 101 -6.11 -2.86 -1.35
CA ARG A 101 -5.12 -3.74 -1.98
C ARG A 101 -3.82 -3.83 -1.18
N HIS A 102 -3.36 -2.73 -0.59
CA HIS A 102 -2.22 -2.78 0.33
C HIS A 102 -2.54 -3.63 1.56
N ASP A 103 -3.75 -3.49 2.13
CA ASP A 103 -4.14 -4.23 3.33
C ASP A 103 -4.18 -5.73 3.05
N VAL A 104 -4.73 -6.13 1.89
CA VAL A 104 -4.69 -7.51 1.40
C VAL A 104 -3.25 -7.98 1.19
N PHE A 105 -2.39 -7.16 0.56
CA PHE A 105 -0.98 -7.49 0.33
C PHE A 105 -0.21 -7.71 1.64
N ALA A 106 -0.38 -6.83 2.62
CA ALA A 106 0.24 -6.92 3.93
C ALA A 106 -0.26 -8.14 4.72
N ASN A 107 -1.57 -8.42 4.66
CA ASN A 107 -2.17 -9.60 5.27
C ASN A 107 -1.70 -10.91 4.62
N LYS A 108 -1.58 -10.95 3.29
CA LYS A 108 -1.05 -12.11 2.55
C LYS A 108 0.42 -12.36 2.88
N ALA A 109 1.25 -11.32 2.93
CA ALA A 109 2.67 -11.45 3.29
C ALA A 109 2.85 -11.97 4.73
N ARG A 110 1.96 -11.59 5.65
CA ARG A 110 1.92 -12.13 7.03
C ARG A 110 1.45 -13.59 7.07
N LEU A 111 0.43 -13.94 6.29
CA LEU A 111 -0.13 -15.31 6.26
C LEU A 111 0.78 -16.32 5.56
N GLU A 112 1.50 -15.93 4.50
CA GLU A 112 2.47 -16.81 3.83
C GLU A 112 3.59 -17.25 4.79
N LYS A 113 4.02 -16.38 5.72
CA LYS A 113 4.97 -16.76 6.78
C LYS A 113 4.38 -17.77 7.78
N LYS A 114 3.07 -17.72 8.02
CA LYS A 114 2.34 -18.70 8.84
C LYS A 114 2.11 -20.03 8.11
N LYS A 115 1.93 -20.02 6.79
CA LYS A 115 1.68 -21.23 5.99
C LYS A 115 2.85 -22.21 5.96
N TYR A 116 4.08 -21.74 6.13
CA TYR A 116 5.26 -22.61 6.23
C TYR A 116 5.63 -22.99 7.67
N SER A 117 4.93 -22.44 8.68
CA SER A 117 5.07 -22.84 10.09
C SER A 117 3.96 -23.80 10.54
N LEU A 118 3.03 -24.16 9.66
CA LEU A 118 2.03 -25.20 9.89
C LEU A 118 2.70 -26.58 9.81
N HIS A 119 3.23 -27.05 10.93
CA HIS A 119 3.50 -28.47 11.12
C HIS A 119 2.14 -29.19 11.24
N PRO A 120 1.78 -30.11 10.32
CA PRO A 120 0.50 -30.81 10.41
C PRO A 120 0.41 -31.56 11.75
N GLY A 121 -0.52 -31.15 12.61
CA GLY A 121 -0.90 -31.85 13.84
C GLY A 121 -0.25 -31.42 15.16
N ILE A 122 0.70 -30.47 15.18
CA ILE A 122 1.41 -30.08 16.43
C ILE A 122 1.04 -28.67 16.91
N THR A 123 0.81 -27.73 15.99
CA THR A 123 0.67 -26.31 16.37
C THR A 123 -0.70 -25.90 16.92
N ASP A 124 -1.77 -26.66 16.63
CA ASP A 124 -3.12 -26.36 17.14
C ASP A 124 -3.25 -26.53 18.67
N TYR A 125 -2.36 -27.30 19.28
CA TYR A 125 -2.30 -27.48 20.73
C TYR A 125 -1.51 -26.36 21.42
N MET A 126 -0.41 -25.92 20.80
CA MET A 126 0.46 -24.88 21.37
C MET A 126 -0.17 -23.48 21.30
N ASP A 127 -0.95 -23.17 20.25
CA ASP A 127 -1.61 -21.87 20.09
C ASP A 127 -2.70 -21.65 21.16
N ARG A 128 -3.47 -22.71 21.48
CA ARG A 128 -4.53 -22.65 22.49
C ARG A 128 -4.00 -22.49 23.93
N PHE A 129 -2.83 -23.06 24.20
CA PHE A 129 -2.15 -22.98 25.49
C PHE A 129 -1.53 -21.60 25.73
N LEU A 130 -1.02 -20.94 24.68
CA LEU A 130 -0.47 -19.59 24.77
C LEU A 130 -1.57 -18.53 24.99
N ASP A 131 -2.74 -18.70 24.37
CA ASP A 131 -3.89 -17.80 24.57
C ASP A 131 -4.49 -17.90 25.99
N GLU A 132 -4.41 -19.04 26.67
CA GLU A 132 -4.89 -19.20 28.06
C GLU A 132 -3.92 -18.61 29.10
N GLN A 133 -2.63 -18.48 28.79
CA GLN A 133 -1.62 -18.01 29.73
C GLN A 133 -1.45 -16.48 29.72
N GLU A 134 -1.79 -15.80 28.62
CA GLU A 134 -1.74 -14.32 28.48
C GLU A 134 -2.90 -13.57 29.19
N GLY A 135 -3.80 -14.30 29.87
CA GLY A 135 -4.87 -13.71 30.70
C GLY A 135 -4.46 -13.35 32.13
N SER A 136 -3.26 -13.73 32.57
CA SER A 136 -2.85 -13.52 33.96
C SER A 136 -1.33 -13.50 34.16
N ILE A 137 -0.84 -12.32 34.59
CA ILE A 137 0.34 -12.05 35.43
C ILE A 137 1.62 -11.53 34.71
N ASN A 138 2.00 -10.32 35.10
CA ASN A 138 3.27 -9.60 34.85
C ASN A 138 4.54 -10.38 35.29
N PRO A 139 5.77 -10.01 34.83
CA PRO A 139 6.99 -10.85 34.83
C PRO A 139 7.73 -10.84 36.19
N PRO A 140 8.66 -11.78 36.46
CA PRO A 140 10.09 -11.44 36.28
C PRO A 140 11.08 -12.61 36.00
N ALA A 141 12.23 -12.19 35.45
CA ALA A 141 13.61 -12.68 35.69
C ALA A 141 14.02 -14.12 35.30
N SER A 142 15.03 -14.19 34.41
CA SER A 142 15.91 -15.35 34.20
C SER A 142 16.52 -15.87 35.51
N PRO A 143 16.85 -17.17 35.55
CA PRO A 143 18.19 -17.54 36.00
C PRO A 143 18.92 -18.51 35.05
N ASN A 144 20.18 -18.11 34.84
CA ASN A 144 21.39 -18.83 34.45
C ASN A 144 21.40 -20.37 34.27
N VAL A 145 22.12 -20.72 33.20
CA VAL A 145 22.99 -21.89 32.98
C VAL A 145 23.62 -22.52 34.23
N TYR A 146 23.72 -23.86 34.27
CA TYR A 146 24.85 -24.71 34.73
C TYR A 146 24.40 -26.19 34.49
N LEU A 147 24.99 -26.94 33.55
CA LEU A 147 26.20 -27.76 33.67
C LEU A 147 25.89 -29.24 34.03
N MET A 148 26.17 -30.16 33.10
CA MET A 148 26.49 -31.55 33.41
C MET A 148 27.27 -32.17 32.23
N SER A 149 28.60 -32.03 32.28
CA SER A 149 29.55 -33.15 32.17
C SER A 149 29.29 -34.11 33.34
N GLU A 150 29.40 -35.44 33.27
CA GLU A 150 30.21 -36.38 32.49
C GLU A 150 29.37 -37.56 31.97
#